data_AF-A0A819FR11-F1
#
_entry.id   AF-A0A819FR11-F1
#
_cell.length_a   1.000
_cell.length_b   1.000
_cell.length_c   1.000
_cell.angle_alpha   90.00
_cell.angle_beta   90.00
_cell.angle_gamma   90.00
#
_symmetry.space_group_name_H-M   'P 1'
#
loop_
_entity.id
_entity.type
_entity.pdbx_description
1 polymer ?
#
loop_
_entity_poly.entity_id
_entity_poly.type
_entity_poly.pdbx_seq_one_letter_code
_entity_poly.pdbx_strand_id
1 'polypeptide(L)'
;MKHENYYSSPVKNTVVTVSAYFNDLQRQATKDTGQIAGLNVLRVVSKPTAAAFAYDLQKTNDKIIAVYDLDGGTFDIFIQF
;
A
#
# COMPACT_ATOMS: atom_id res chain seq x y z
N MET A 1 -10.56 -2.68 -12.21
CA MET A 1 -11.79 -3.32 -12.74
C MET A 1 -12.82 -3.69 -11.65
N LYS A 2 -12.51 -4.45 -10.59
CA LYS A 2 -13.54 -4.82 -9.57
C LYS A 2 -14.18 -3.63 -8.83
N HIS A 3 -13.48 -2.51 -8.63
CA HIS A 3 -13.99 -1.35 -7.89
C HIS A 3 -14.86 -0.38 -8.71
N GLU A 4 -14.75 -0.37 -10.04
CA GLU A 4 -15.53 0.57 -10.87
C GLU A 4 -17.02 0.24 -10.85
N ASN A 5 -17.39 -1.01 -10.57
CA ASN A 5 -18.80 -1.39 -10.39
C ASN A 5 -19.40 -0.85 -9.08
N TYR A 6 -18.59 -0.41 -8.12
CA TYR A 6 -19.06 0.17 -6.86
C TYR A 6 -19.26 1.69 -6.95
N TYR A 7 -18.55 2.37 -7.84
CA TYR A 7 -18.60 3.82 -8.00
C TYR A 7 -19.20 4.18 -9.36
N SER A 8 -20.21 5.05 -9.39
CA SER A 8 -20.83 5.53 -10.63
C SER A 8 -19.93 6.46 -11.47
N SER A 9 -18.65 6.58 -11.13
CA SER A 9 -17.68 7.47 -11.79
C SER A 9 -16.30 6.81 -11.83
N PRO A 10 -15.51 7.07 -12.89
CA PRO A 10 -14.20 6.45 -13.07
C PRO A 10 -13.22 6.87 -11.96
N VAL A 11 -12.57 5.88 -11.34
CA VAL A 11 -11.55 6.10 -10.30
C VAL A 11 -10.23 6.44 -10.98
N LYS A 12 -9.87 7.72 -11.01
CA LYS A 12 -8.63 8.19 -11.66
C LYS A 12 -7.40 8.18 -10.77
N ASN A 13 -7.54 8.48 -9.49
CA ASN A 13 -6.41 8.65 -8.58
C ASN A 13 -6.28 7.44 -7.66
N THR A 14 -5.04 6.98 -7.43
CA THR A 14 -4.81 5.78 -6.63
C THR A 14 -3.52 5.88 -5.83
N VAL A 15 -3.54 5.29 -4.63
CA VAL A 15 -2.35 4.98 -3.83
C VAL A 15 -2.21 3.46 -3.83
N VAL A 16 -1.01 2.96 -4.09
CA VAL A 16 -0.75 1.51 -4.19
C VAL A 16 0.26 1.09 -3.14
N THR A 17 0.07 -0.10 -2.58
CA THR A 17 0.98 -0.72 -1.61
C THR A 17 1.97 -1.66 -2.30
N VAL A 18 3.22 -1.67 -1.84
CA VAL A 18 4.25 -2.66 -2.23
C VAL A 18 4.88 -3.31 -1.00
N SER A 19 5.59 -4.43 -1.18
CA SER A 19 6.38 -5.01 -0.09
C SER A 19 7.39 -4.00 0.46
N ALA A 20 7.71 -4.13 1.76
CA ALA A 20 8.66 -3.27 2.44
C ALA A 20 10.05 -3.28 1.78
N TYR A 21 10.43 -4.42 1.20
CA TYR A 21 11.75 -4.66 0.65
C TYR A 21 11.90 -4.27 -0.82
N PHE A 22 10.87 -3.68 -1.43
CA PHE A 22 10.98 -3.16 -2.79
C PHE A 22 11.99 -2.02 -2.87
N ASN A 23 12.98 -2.18 -3.76
CA ASN A 23 13.93 -1.14 -4.11
C ASN A 23 13.29 -0.07 -5.02
N ASP A 24 14.03 1.00 -5.30
CA ASP A 24 13.52 2.13 -6.08
C ASP A 24 13.08 1.76 -7.49
N LEU A 25 13.79 0.84 -8.15
CA LEU A 25 13.43 0.36 -9.49
C LEU A 25 12.11 -0.41 -9.48
N GLN A 26 11.90 -1.29 -8.49
CA GLN A 26 10.67 -2.05 -8.33
C GLN A 26 9.48 -1.14 -7.98
N ARG A 27 9.72 -0.10 -7.15
CA ARG A 27 8.71 0.93 -6.84
C ARG A 27 8.32 1.73 -8.08
N GLN A 28 9.29 2.13 -8.89
CA GLN A 28 9.05 2.86 -10.14
C GLN A 28 8.28 1.98 -11.13
N ALA A 29 8.69 0.73 -11.32
CA ALA A 29 8.00 -0.23 -12.18
C ALA A 29 6.53 -0.44 -11.76
N THR A 30 6.26 -0.43 -10.45
CA THR A 30 4.89 -0.52 -9.92
C THR A 30 4.07 0.73 -10.28
N LYS A 31 4.67 1.92 -10.16
CA LYS A 31 4.03 3.19 -10.53
C LYS A 31 3.72 3.23 -12.03
N ASP A 32 4.66 2.82 -12.86
CA ASP A 32 4.53 2.80 -14.32
C ASP A 32 3.44 1.82 -14.76
N THR A 33 3.39 0.64 -14.11
CA THR A 33 2.32 -0.35 -14.33
C THR A 33 0.95 0.24 -14.02
N GLY A 34 0.83 1.03 -12.95
CA GLY A 34 -0.41 1.75 -12.63
C GLY A 34 -0.81 2.75 -13.71
N GLN A 35 0.14 3.50 -14.26
CA GLN A 35 -0.11 4.43 -15.37
C GLN A 35 -0.56 3.72 -16.64
N ILE A 36 0.08 2.59 -16.98
CA ILE A 36 -0.32 1.73 -18.11
C ILE A 36 -1.76 1.21 -17.91
N ALA A 37 -2.14 0.92 -16.68
CA ALA A 37 -3.51 0.52 -16.32
C ALA A 37 -4.52 1.69 -16.31
N GLY A 38 -4.12 2.91 -16.70
CA GLY A 38 -4.99 4.09 -16.73
C GLY A 38 -5.21 4.76 -15.37
N LEU A 39 -4.40 4.41 -14.36
CA LEU A 39 -4.49 4.97 -13.02
C LEU A 39 -3.43 6.06 -12.81
N ASN A 40 -3.83 7.18 -12.21
CA ASN A 40 -2.91 8.18 -11.71
C ASN A 40 -2.41 7.77 -10.31
N VAL A 41 -1.24 7.12 -10.27
CA VAL A 41 -0.61 6.67 -9.02
C VAL A 41 0.02 7.85 -8.29
N LEU A 42 -0.67 8.34 -7.26
CA LEU A 42 -0.24 9.48 -6.43
C LEU A 42 0.93 9.14 -5.52
N ARG A 43 0.93 7.94 -4.96
CA ARG A 43 1.98 7.48 -4.04
C ARG A 43 2.08 5.95 -4.06
N VAL A 44 3.32 5.47 -3.96
CA VAL A 44 3.63 4.06 -3.66
C VAL A 44 4.05 3.98 -2.20
N VAL A 45 3.26 3.31 -1.38
CA VAL A 45 3.52 3.15 0.07
C VAL A 45 3.96 1.71 0.36
N SER A 46 4.76 1.51 1.41
CA SER A 46 5.02 0.15 1.89
C SER A 46 3.79 -0.41 2.58
N LYS A 47 3.53 -1.70 2.37
CA LYS A 47 2.43 -2.44 2.99
C LYS A 47 2.43 -2.35 4.53
N PRO A 48 3.56 -2.52 5.24
CA PRO A 48 3.53 -2.38 6.69
C PRO A 48 3.25 -0.96 7.19
N THR A 49 3.70 0.08 6.47
CA THR A 49 3.36 1.47 6.83
C THR A 49 1.88 1.76 6.60
N ALA A 50 1.30 1.23 5.52
CA ALA A 50 -0.14 1.33 5.31
C ALA A 50 -0.94 0.61 6.40
N ALA A 51 -0.48 -0.57 6.85
CA ALA A 51 -1.09 -1.32 7.94
C ALA A 51 -0.96 -0.59 9.28
N ALA A 52 0.22 -0.03 9.60
CA ALA A 52 0.44 0.78 10.80
C ALA A 52 -0.47 2.02 10.80
N PHE A 53 -0.55 2.74 9.68
CA PHE A 53 -1.44 3.89 9.53
C PHE A 53 -2.91 3.51 9.73
N ALA A 54 -3.36 2.38 9.16
CA ALA A 54 -4.72 1.89 9.35
C ALA A 54 -5.03 1.51 10.81
N TYR A 55 -4.05 0.93 11.53
CA TYR A 55 -4.18 0.61 12.94
C TYR A 55 -4.30 1.88 13.80
N ASP A 56 -3.50 2.90 13.48
CA ASP A 56 -3.37 4.12 14.27
C ASP A 56 -4.56 5.09 14.07
N LEU A 57 -5.22 5.05 12.90
CA LEU A 57 -6.42 5.86 12.63
C LEU A 57 -7.58 5.69 13.64
N GLN A 58 -7.57 4.62 14.44
CA GLN A 58 -8.61 4.33 15.44
C GLN A 58 -8.11 4.42 16.89
N LYS A 59 -6.84 4.76 17.13
CA LYS A 59 -6.22 4.71 18.46
C LYS A 59 -5.43 5.99 18.74
N THR A 60 -5.53 6.49 19.96
CA THR A 60 -4.96 7.78 20.38
C THR A 60 -3.70 7.65 21.24
N ASN A 61 -3.16 6.44 21.41
CA ASN A 61 -2.06 6.21 22.34
C ASN A 61 -0.83 5.72 21.59
N ASP A 62 0.30 6.39 21.82
CA ASP A 62 1.61 6.00 21.32
C ASP A 62 1.96 4.59 21.78
N LYS A 63 2.17 3.69 20.81
CA LYS A 63 2.53 2.29 21.05
C LYS A 63 3.50 1.85 19.98
N ILE A 64 4.49 1.05 20.38
CA ILE A 64 5.33 0.32 19.45
C ILE A 64 4.48 -0.80 18.83
N ILE A 65 4.44 -0.85 17.50
CA ILE A 65 3.62 -1.80 16.75
C ILE A 65 4.54 -2.66 15.88
N ALA A 66 4.37 -3.97 15.97
CA ALA A 66 4.95 -4.92 15.01
C ALA A 66 3.86 -5.34 14.01
N VAL A 67 4.13 -5.15 12.72
CA VAL A 67 3.29 -5.62 11.62
C VAL A 67 3.91 -6.89 11.06
N TYR A 68 3.15 -7.98 11.11
CA TYR A 68 3.48 -9.26 10.51
C TYR A 68 2.62 -9.45 9.27
N ASP A 69 3.28 -9.55 8.12
CA ASP A 69 2.61 -9.76 6.84
C ASP A 69 2.89 -11.17 6.31
N LEU A 70 1.83 -11.98 6.28
CA LEU A 70 1.86 -13.40 5.92
C LEU A 70 1.17 -13.60 4.57
N ASP A 71 1.92 -13.52 3.48
CA ASP A 71 1.43 -13.81 2.14
C ASP A 71 1.99 -15.16 1.64
N GLY A 72 1.35 -15.79 0.65
CA GLY A 72 1.69 -17.13 0.15
C GLY A 72 3.08 -17.29 -0.51
N GLY A 73 3.88 -16.23 -0.57
CA GLY A 73 5.23 -16.24 -1.16
C GLY A 73 6.27 -15.39 -0.42
N THR A 74 5.89 -14.60 0.60
CA THR A 74 6.80 -13.71 1.34
C THR A 74 6.36 -13.55 2.78
N PHE A 75 7.33 -13.40 3.67
CA PHE A 75 7.14 -13.11 5.09
C PHE A 75 7.84 -11.80 5.43
N ASP A 76 7.08 -10.74 5.64
CA ASP A 76 7.62 -9.41 5.94
C ASP A 76 7.31 -9.02 7.40
N ILE A 77 8.34 -8.61 8.15
CA ILE A 77 8.19 -8.04 9.50
C ILE A 77 8.61 -6.57 9.47
N PHE A 78 7.80 -5.70 10.05
CA PHE A 78 8.11 -4.29 10.24
C PHE A 78 7.77 -3.84 11.66
N ILE A 79 8.68 -3.07 12.27
CA ILE A 79 8.46 -2.48 13.59
C ILE A 79 8.35 -0.97 13.41
N GLN A 80 7.21 -0.42 13.82
CA GLN A 80 6.98 1.01 13.94
C GLN A 80 7.22 1.41 15.40
N PHE A 81 8.18 2.32 15.58
CA PHE A 81 8.43 3.01 16.86
C PHE A 81 7.65 4.31 16.91
#